data_AF-A0A7C9ESF8-F1
#
_entry.id   AF-A0A7C9ESF8-F1
#
_cell.length_a   1.000
_cell.length_b   1.000
_cell.length_c   1.000
_cell.angle_alpha   90.00
_cell.angle_beta   90.00
_cell.angle_gamma   90.00
#
_symmetry.space_group_name_H-M   'P 1'
#
loop_
_entity.id
_entity.type
_entity.pdbx_description
1 polymer ?
#
loop_
_entity_poly.entity_id
_entity_poly.type
_entity_poly.pdbx_seq_one_letter_code
_entity_poly.pdbx_strand_id
1 'polypeptide(L)'
;SGASMLNLVFCAQSMADEEGENVVVDRLSDPDEEMGVPGFRNRIPAKVLPAVFLDKEGGFATFSNLTRKFRESKGILVNTYAELESYSTQALLEQAEDKKIPAIYPVGPILELDSKSRGGSQKEEH
;
A
#
# COMPACT_ATOMS: atom_id res chain seq x y z
N SER A 1 -1.39 6.51 -3.03
CA SER A 1 -1.95 5.15 -3.03
C SER A 1 -2.72 4.91 -1.74
N GLY A 2 -3.77 4.09 -1.76
CA GLY A 2 -4.67 3.83 -0.62
C GLY A 2 -4.40 2.51 0.11
N ALA A 3 -5.32 2.11 0.99
CA ALA A 3 -5.24 0.89 1.79
C ALA A 3 -5.22 -0.39 0.93
N SER A 4 -5.97 -0.40 -0.17
CA SER A 4 -6.07 -1.56 -1.08
C SER A 4 -4.70 -1.93 -1.66
N MET A 5 -3.95 -0.93 -2.15
CA MET A 5 -2.60 -1.16 -2.64
C MET A 5 -1.67 -1.62 -1.53
N LEU A 6 -1.78 -1.06 -0.33
CA LEU A 6 -0.90 -1.45 0.77
C LEU A 6 -1.10 -2.94 1.16
N ASN A 7 -2.34 -3.43 1.17
CA ASN A 7 -2.60 -4.87 1.32
C ASN A 7 -1.98 -5.69 0.19
N LEU A 8 -2.09 -5.21 -1.06
CA LEU A 8 -1.55 -5.89 -2.23
C LEU A 8 -0.03 -6.07 -2.13
N VAL A 9 0.69 -5.00 -1.80
CA VAL A 9 2.16 -5.04 -1.72
C VAL A 9 2.63 -5.93 -0.58
N PHE A 10 1.97 -5.89 0.58
CA PHE A 10 2.33 -6.76 1.71
C PHE A 10 2.03 -8.22 1.41
N CYS A 11 0.90 -8.52 0.77
CA CYS A 11 0.55 -9.88 0.39
C CYS A 11 1.57 -10.47 -0.60
N ALA A 12 1.89 -9.75 -1.67
CA ALA A 12 2.86 -10.20 -2.66
C ALA A 12 4.27 -10.37 -2.07
N GLN A 13 4.68 -9.46 -1.17
CA GLN A 13 5.96 -9.56 -0.49
C GLN A 13 6.00 -10.75 0.50
N SER A 14 4.91 -11.05 1.21
CA SER A 14 4.83 -12.26 2.06
C SER A 14 4.93 -13.53 1.23
N MET A 15 4.24 -13.61 0.08
CA MET A 15 4.40 -14.74 -0.84
C MET A 15 5.86 -14.88 -1.31
N ALA A 16 6.54 -13.77 -1.60
CA ALA A 16 7.92 -13.80 -2.03
C ALA A 16 8.89 -14.27 -0.94
N ASP A 17 8.61 -13.96 0.33
CA ASP A 17 9.37 -14.47 1.47
C ASP A 17 9.17 -15.99 1.68
N GLU A 18 7.97 -16.50 1.39
CA GLU A 18 7.62 -17.91 1.60
C GLU A 18 8.05 -18.81 0.43
N GLU A 19 7.85 -18.35 -0.81
CA GLU A 19 8.02 -19.16 -2.03
C GLU A 19 9.26 -18.77 -2.85
N GLY A 20 9.79 -17.57 -2.63
CA GLY A 20 10.88 -16.98 -3.41
C GLY A 20 10.41 -16.03 -4.52
N GLU A 21 11.18 -14.96 -4.74
CA GLU A 21 10.81 -13.86 -5.65
C GLU A 21 10.58 -14.33 -7.10
N ASN A 22 11.47 -15.16 -7.65
CA ASN A 22 11.33 -15.66 -9.02
C ASN A 22 10.08 -16.53 -9.20
N VAL A 23 9.76 -17.36 -8.20
CA VAL A 23 8.57 -18.24 -8.24
C VAL A 23 7.30 -17.40 -8.27
N VAL A 24 7.23 -16.37 -7.43
CA VAL A 24 6.09 -15.45 -7.39
C VAL A 24 5.96 -14.68 -8.70
N VAL A 25 7.03 -14.10 -9.23
CA VAL A 25 6.95 -13.36 -10.51
C VAL A 25 6.54 -14.28 -11.66
N ASP A 26 7.07 -15.50 -11.72
CA ASP A 26 6.68 -16.48 -12.75
C ASP A 26 5.20 -16.84 -12.64
N ARG A 27 4.70 -17.08 -11.41
CA ARG A 27 3.29 -17.38 -11.15
C ARG A 27 2.38 -16.20 -11.55
N LEU A 28 2.74 -14.99 -11.13
CA LEU A 28 1.97 -13.78 -11.45
C LEU A 28 2.07 -13.38 -12.93
N SER A 29 3.01 -13.94 -13.69
CA SER A 29 3.10 -13.74 -15.15
C SER A 29 2.09 -14.58 -15.92
N ASP A 30 1.47 -15.59 -15.30
CA ASP A 30 0.40 -16.37 -15.92
C ASP A 30 -0.91 -15.55 -15.95
N PRO A 31 -1.50 -15.28 -17.13
CA PRO A 31 -2.72 -14.46 -17.23
C PRO A 31 -3.96 -15.09 -16.57
N ASP A 32 -3.96 -16.41 -16.36
CA ASP A 32 -5.04 -17.15 -15.72
C ASP A 32 -4.88 -17.23 -14.19
N GLU A 33 -3.73 -16.78 -13.65
CA GLU A 33 -3.48 -16.75 -12.22
C GLU A 33 -4.33 -15.68 -11.51
N GLU A 34 -4.76 -16.00 -10.30
CA GLU A 34 -5.50 -15.08 -9.44
C GLU A 34 -4.95 -15.06 -8.01
N MET A 35 -4.65 -13.87 -7.50
CA MET A 35 -4.11 -13.66 -6.17
C MET A 35 -5.19 -13.32 -5.14
N GLY A 36 -5.25 -14.07 -4.04
CA GLY A 36 -6.07 -13.73 -2.88
C GLY A 36 -5.36 -12.69 -2.02
N VAL A 37 -5.96 -11.52 -1.81
CA VAL A 37 -5.35 -10.42 -1.06
C VAL A 37 -6.26 -10.02 0.11
N PRO A 38 -5.73 -9.86 1.34
CA PRO A 38 -6.49 -9.34 2.47
C PRO A 38 -7.19 -8.02 2.13
N GLY A 39 -8.46 -7.89 2.52
CA GLY A 39 -9.23 -6.68 2.26
C GLY A 39 -9.76 -6.54 0.84
N PHE A 40 -9.59 -7.55 -0.02
CA PHE A 40 -10.30 -7.70 -1.28
C PHE A 40 -11.35 -8.80 -1.16
N ARG A 41 -12.56 -8.54 -1.66
CA ARG A 41 -13.66 -9.52 -1.62
C ARG A 41 -13.46 -10.66 -2.63
N ASN A 42 -12.88 -10.34 -3.79
CA ASN A 42 -12.63 -11.29 -4.86
C ASN A 42 -11.12 -11.44 -5.05
N ARG A 43 -10.68 -12.57 -5.60
CA ARG A 43 -9.29 -12.72 -6.03
C ARG A 43 -8.98 -11.72 -7.14
N ILE A 44 -7.73 -11.26 -7.19
CA ILE A 44 -7.25 -10.28 -8.15
C ILE A 44 -6.59 -11.03 -9.30
N PRO A 45 -7.12 -10.94 -10.54
CA PRO A 45 -6.49 -11.54 -11.70
C PRO A 45 -5.09 -10.95 -11.96
N ALA A 46 -4.12 -11.78 -12.33
CA ALA A 46 -2.76 -11.37 -12.65
C ALA A 46 -2.70 -10.23 -13.69
N LYS A 47 -3.59 -10.28 -14.69
CA LYS A 47 -3.71 -9.26 -15.75
C LYS A 47 -4.00 -7.83 -15.29
N VAL A 48 -4.48 -7.62 -14.06
CA VAL A 48 -4.74 -6.28 -13.51
C VAL A 48 -3.69 -5.84 -12.48
N LEU A 49 -2.67 -6.67 -12.23
CA LEU A 49 -1.61 -6.32 -11.31
C LEU A 49 -0.73 -5.21 -11.91
N PRO A 50 -0.23 -4.29 -11.08
CA PRO A 50 0.76 -3.31 -11.52
C PRO A 50 1.97 -3.99 -12.16
N ALA A 51 2.49 -3.41 -13.25
CA ALA A 51 3.57 -4.01 -14.04
C ALA A 51 4.83 -4.37 -13.22
N VAL A 52 5.09 -3.64 -12.12
CA VAL A 52 6.22 -3.92 -11.21
C VAL A 52 6.18 -5.33 -10.60
N PHE A 53 5.00 -5.94 -10.46
CA PHE A 53 4.84 -7.31 -9.96
C PHE A 53 5.19 -8.38 -10.99
N LEU A 54 5.22 -8.02 -12.28
CA LEU A 54 5.49 -8.91 -13.40
C LEU A 54 6.93 -8.77 -13.91
N ASP A 55 7.70 -7.86 -13.32
CA ASP A 55 9.04 -7.52 -13.77
C ASP A 55 10.09 -8.54 -13.27
N LYS A 56 10.53 -9.39 -14.21
CA LYS A 56 11.58 -10.39 -14.02
C LYS A 56 13.00 -9.80 -14.02
N GLU A 57 13.14 -8.54 -14.43
CA GLU A 57 14.44 -7.84 -14.50
C GLU A 57 14.81 -7.16 -13.17
N GLY A 58 14.13 -7.52 -12.08
CA GLY A 58 14.46 -7.11 -10.72
C GLY A 58 13.57 -5.99 -10.16
N GLY A 59 12.58 -5.49 -10.91
CA GLY A 59 11.61 -4.54 -10.38
C GLY A 59 10.81 -5.11 -9.21
N PHE A 60 10.32 -6.35 -9.32
CA PHE A 60 9.61 -6.99 -8.21
C PHE A 60 10.51 -7.20 -6.98
N ALA A 61 11.76 -7.62 -7.19
CA ALA A 61 12.74 -7.79 -6.10
C ALA A 61 13.03 -6.46 -5.39
N THR A 62 13.26 -5.40 -6.16
CA THR A 62 13.49 -4.04 -5.64
C THR A 62 12.28 -3.56 -4.84
N PHE A 63 11.08 -3.79 -5.36
CA PHE A 63 9.83 -3.40 -4.73
C PHE A 63 9.51 -4.22 -3.47
N SER A 64 9.82 -5.51 -3.48
CA SER A 64 9.71 -6.40 -2.31
C SER A 64 10.66 -5.96 -1.20
N ASN A 65 11.90 -5.60 -1.54
CA ASN A 65 12.86 -5.04 -0.59
C ASN A 65 12.40 -3.70 0.02
N LEU A 66 11.78 -2.82 -0.78
CA LEU A 66 11.17 -1.60 -0.25
C LEU A 66 10.02 -1.92 0.71
N THR A 67 9.20 -2.92 0.36
CA THR A 67 8.07 -3.35 1.19
C THR A 67 8.54 -3.96 2.52
N ARG A 68 9.64 -4.73 2.54
CA ARG A 68 10.28 -5.21 3.78
C ARG A 68 10.66 -4.05 4.70
N LYS A 69 11.24 -2.97 4.15
CA LYS A 69 11.55 -1.74 4.93
C LYS A 69 10.30 -1.05 5.49
N PHE A 70 9.17 -1.11 4.79
CA PHE A 70 7.91 -0.60 5.37
C PHE A 70 7.52 -1.37 6.62
N ARG A 71 7.76 -2.70 6.66
CA ARG A 71 7.47 -3.51 7.85
C ARG A 71 8.36 -3.19 9.05
N GLU A 72 9.55 -2.65 8.81
CA GLU A 72 10.48 -2.22 9.87
C GLU A 72 10.12 -0.85 10.49
N SER A 73 9.16 -0.13 9.91
CA SER A 73 8.73 1.16 10.42
C SER A 73 7.95 1.04 11.75
N LYS A 74 7.88 2.14 12.51
CA LYS A 74 7.04 2.21 13.72
C LYS A 74 5.54 2.30 13.41
N GLY A 75 5.20 2.62 12.16
CA GLY A 75 3.85 2.80 11.70
C GLY A 75 3.80 3.45 10.33
N ILE A 76 2.69 3.25 9.64
CA ILE A 76 2.46 3.71 8.27
C ILE A 76 1.26 4.62 8.25
N LEU A 77 1.47 5.85 7.78
CA LEU A 77 0.39 6.82 7.55
C LEU A 77 -0.18 6.56 6.16
N VAL A 78 -1.47 6.31 6.09
CA VAL A 78 -2.18 6.09 4.82
C VAL A 78 -3.15 7.24 4.62
N ASN A 79 -3.00 7.97 3.52
CA ASN A 79 -3.95 9.01 3.13
C ASN A 79 -5.23 8.34 2.57
N THR A 80 -6.02 7.79 3.47
CA THR A 80 -7.31 7.14 3.21
C THR A 80 -8.25 7.40 4.39
N TYR A 81 -9.53 7.13 4.21
CA TYR A 81 -10.53 7.15 5.27
C TYR A 81 -11.38 5.88 5.20
N ALA A 82 -11.79 5.38 6.37
CA ALA A 82 -12.34 4.03 6.51
C ALA A 82 -13.65 3.81 5.72
N GLU A 83 -14.45 4.85 5.50
CA GLU A 83 -15.73 4.71 4.78
C GLU A 83 -15.53 4.42 3.28
N LEU A 84 -14.41 4.85 2.68
CA LEU A 84 -14.12 4.62 1.26
C LEU A 84 -13.55 3.24 0.98
N GLU A 85 -12.64 2.78 1.84
CA GLU A 85 -11.91 1.52 1.68
C GLU A 85 -12.08 0.64 2.93
N SER A 86 -13.32 0.41 3.35
CA SER A 86 -13.63 -0.24 4.64
C SER A 86 -13.00 -1.63 4.78
N TYR A 87 -13.20 -2.50 3.79
CA TYR A 87 -12.61 -3.85 3.77
C TYR A 87 -11.08 -3.82 3.82
N SER A 88 -10.46 -2.94 3.03
CA SER A 88 -9.00 -2.86 2.94
C SER A 88 -8.38 -2.25 4.19
N THR A 89 -9.02 -1.22 4.74
CA THR A 89 -8.57 -0.57 5.97
C THR A 89 -8.71 -1.52 7.15
N GLN A 90 -9.84 -2.23 7.26
CA GLN A 90 -10.06 -3.22 8.32
C GLN A 90 -9.03 -4.35 8.25
N ALA A 91 -8.79 -4.92 7.06
CA ALA A 91 -7.80 -5.97 6.90
C ALA A 91 -6.38 -5.53 7.30
N LEU A 92 -6.02 -4.26 7.03
CA LEU A 92 -4.74 -3.70 7.47
C LEU A 92 -4.69 -3.57 9.00
N LEU A 93 -5.76 -3.07 9.63
CA LEU A 93 -5.84 -2.94 11.08
C LEU A 93 -5.72 -4.31 11.78
N GLU A 94 -6.44 -5.33 11.29
CA GLU A 94 -6.37 -6.70 11.80
C GLU A 94 -4.96 -7.29 11.67
N GLN A 95 -4.29 -7.09 10.52
CA GLN A 95 -2.91 -7.53 10.33
C GLN A 95 -1.92 -6.81 11.26
N ALA A 96 -2.18 -5.54 11.59
CA ALA A 96 -1.36 -4.77 12.52
C ALA A 96 -1.56 -5.25 13.97
N GLU A 97 -2.79 -5.59 14.36
CA GLU A 97 -3.10 -6.21 15.66
C GLU A 97 -2.39 -7.57 15.84
N ASP A 98 -2.37 -8.38 14.78
CA ASP A 98 -1.64 -9.65 14.71
C ASP A 98 -0.10 -9.47 14.66
N LYS A 99 0.40 -8.23 14.64
CA LYS A 99 1.83 -7.87 14.52
C LYS A 99 2.48 -8.40 13.24
N LYS A 100 1.69 -8.66 12.19
CA LYS A 100 2.20 -9.06 10.86
C LYS A 100 2.75 -7.86 10.09
N ILE A 101 2.18 -6.68 10.33
CA ILE A 101 2.60 -5.38 9.77
C ILE A 101 2.68 -4.35 10.91
N PRO A 102 3.37 -3.21 10.72
CA PRO A 102 3.40 -2.14 11.72
C PRO A 102 2.03 -1.44 11.85
N ALA A 103 1.90 -0.62 12.89
CA ALA A 103 0.67 0.14 13.14
C ALA A 103 0.25 0.98 11.92
N ILE A 104 -1.06 0.98 11.61
CA ILE A 104 -1.61 1.69 10.45
C ILE A 104 -2.42 2.89 10.92
N TYR A 105 -2.15 4.06 10.34
CA TYR A 105 -2.81 5.33 10.68
C TYR A 105 -3.51 5.90 9.44
N PRO A 106 -4.83 5.70 9.27
CA PRO A 106 -5.59 6.40 8.24
C PRO A 106 -5.70 7.88 8.61
N VAL A 107 -5.09 8.75 7.80
CA VAL A 107 -4.99 10.21 8.04
C VAL A 107 -5.68 11.02 6.95
N GLY A 108 -6.49 10.37 6.11
CA GLY A 108 -7.05 10.96 4.91
C GLY A 108 -8.52 11.38 5.03
N PRO A 109 -9.02 12.07 3.98
CA PRO A 109 -8.22 12.67 2.93
C PRO A 109 -7.45 13.91 3.47
N ILE A 110 -6.14 13.97 3.23
CA ILE A 110 -5.35 15.17 3.53
C ILE A 110 -5.78 16.26 2.55
N LEU A 111 -6.32 17.34 3.08
CA LEU A 111 -6.80 18.48 2.30
C LEU A 111 -5.67 19.47 2.04
N GLU A 112 -5.58 19.96 0.80
CA GLU A 112 -4.77 21.12 0.48
C GLU A 112 -5.52 22.38 0.93
N LEU A 113 -4.96 23.09 1.91
CA LEU A 113 -5.54 24.34 2.41
C LEU A 113 -4.86 25.53 1.71
N ASP A 114 -5.64 26.36 1.04
CA ASP A 114 -5.14 27.59 0.40
C ASP A 114 -4.46 28.50 1.44
N SER A 115 -3.22 28.91 1.16
CA SER A 115 -2.39 29.75 2.03
C SER A 115 -2.84 31.22 2.15
N LYS A 116 -4.00 31.60 1.62
CA LYS A 116 -4.45 32.99 1.49
C LYS A 116 -5.15 33.60 2.72
N SER A 117 -5.00 33.06 3.93
CA SER A 117 -5.56 33.71 5.14
C SER A 117 -4.54 34.11 6.22
N ARG A 118 -3.24 33.92 6.00
CA ARG A 118 -2.19 34.45 6.89
C ARG A 118 -1.63 35.79 6.38
N GLY A 119 -2.51 36.73 6.06
CA GLY A 119 -2.16 38.14 5.90
C GLY A 119 -2.38 38.85 7.23
N GLY A 120 -1.41 38.77 8.15
CA GLY A 120 -1.37 39.66 9.30
C GLY A 120 -1.23 41.10 8.82
N SER A 121 -2.17 41.95 9.21
CA SER A 121 -2.10 43.40 9.00
C SER A 121 -0.79 43.96 9.53
N GLN A 122 0.06 44.50 8.66
CA GLN A 122 0.81 45.71 8.97
C GLN A 122 0.74 46.63 7.77
N LYS A 123 -0.07 47.69 7.93
CA LYS A 123 0.14 48.94 7.22
C LYS A 123 1.48 49.48 7.68
N GLU A 124 2.34 49.87 6.75
CA GLU A 124 3.23 51.00 6.99
C GLU A 124 3.38 51.79 5.69
N GLU A 125 3.31 53.10 5.89
CA GLU A 125 3.16 54.18 4.93
C GLU A 125 4.46 54.98 4.99
N HIS A 126 5.23 54.98 3.89
CA HIS A 126 5.98 56.13 3.39
C HIS A 126 6.56 55.85 1.99
#